data_AF-A0A444UER4-F1
#
_entry.id   AF-A0A444UER4-F1
#
_cell.length_a   1.000
_cell.length_b   1.000
_cell.length_c   1.000
_cell.angle_alpha   90.00
_cell.angle_beta   90.00
_cell.angle_gamma   90.00
#
_symmetry.space_group_name_H-M   'P 1'
#
loop_
_entity.id
_entity.type
_entity.pdbx_description
1 polymer ?
#
loop_
_entity_poly.entity_id
_entity_poly.type
_entity_poly.pdbx_seq_one_letter_code
_entity_poly.pdbx_strand_id
1 'polypeptide(L)'
;MYFTSRLVTAEERMLQVNNTGNLTVVMPKNYLESKFNNFMTLCAMVPLLIFSCLNSVLHQRVPQKVRIMGSLAIILLLFLVTAVLVKISILPLSFFVLTMITIVCINSFGAILQGSLFGLAGLLPASYTTPIMSGQGLAGTFAAFAMICAIASGSALQDSAFGYFITACAVILIAIGSYIALPKMEFFLFYLNKDSSPSTSSNDGETKLDLLKKAEHTNGADNKAVISLPDDLHPQVSVVAILKKPGSDSFLLPIMVVARVVFVPLFMLCNVQPRENLPVLFGHDAWYIVFMILFAFSNGYLASLCMCFGPKKVAPHEAETTGAIMAFFLSLGLALGATVSFLFRALV
;
A
#
# COMPACT_ATOMS: atom_id res chain seq x y z
N MET A 1 7.88 -19.78 1.61
CA MET A 1 8.71 -20.98 1.89
C MET A 1 8.12 -21.86 2.99
N TYR A 2 7.83 -21.33 4.19
CA TYR A 2 7.24 -22.15 5.27
C TYR A 2 5.94 -22.85 4.87
N PHE A 3 4.93 -22.11 4.39
CA PHE A 3 3.62 -22.68 4.07
C PHE A 3 3.67 -23.75 2.98
N THR A 4 4.46 -23.56 1.92
CA THR A 4 4.66 -24.58 0.88
C THR A 4 5.36 -25.83 1.44
N SER A 5 6.35 -25.67 2.32
CA SER A 5 7.05 -26.80 2.95
C SER A 5 6.17 -27.64 3.89
N ARG A 6 5.06 -27.08 4.39
CA ARG A 6 4.07 -27.77 5.24
C ARG A 6 3.06 -28.61 4.45
N LEU A 7 2.99 -28.43 3.14
CA LEU A 7 2.07 -29.18 2.27
C LEU A 7 2.65 -30.51 1.81
N VAL A 8 3.94 -30.75 2.04
CA VAL A 8 4.62 -32.02 1.73
C VAL A 8 4.30 -33.04 2.82
N THR A 9 3.77 -34.21 2.44
CA THR A 9 3.43 -35.27 3.40
C THR A 9 4.69 -35.94 3.97
N ALA A 10 4.56 -36.60 5.13
CA ALA A 10 5.67 -37.31 5.77
C ALA A 10 6.22 -38.45 4.91
N GLU A 11 5.34 -39.15 4.19
CA GLU A 11 5.66 -40.26 3.28
C GLU A 11 6.46 -39.78 2.06
N GLU A 12 6.10 -38.62 1.48
CA GLU A 12 6.84 -37.99 0.38
C GLU A 12 8.22 -37.46 0.83
N ARG A 13 8.31 -36.92 2.06
CA ARG A 13 9.59 -36.48 2.63
C ARG A 13 10.55 -37.65 2.85
N MET A 14 10.03 -38.81 3.27
CA MET A 14 10.81 -40.06 3.41
C MET A 14 11.26 -40.59 2.05
N LEU A 15 10.39 -40.57 1.02
CA LEU A 15 10.74 -40.93 -0.36
C LEU A 15 11.82 -40.03 -0.97
N GLN A 16 11.81 -38.72 -0.68
CA GLN A 16 12.86 -37.78 -1.14
C GLN A 16 14.23 -38.06 -0.50
N VAL A 17 14.27 -38.44 0.78
CA VAL A 17 15.51 -38.78 1.50
C VAL A 17 16.08 -40.14 1.05
N ASN A 18 15.21 -41.11 0.73
CA ASN A 18 15.67 -42.44 0.31
C ASN A 18 16.24 -42.46 -1.13
N ASN A 19 15.79 -41.55 -2.00
CA ASN A 19 16.28 -41.43 -3.39
C ASN A 19 17.52 -40.52 -3.54
N THR A 20 18.05 -39.96 -2.45
CA THR A 20 19.30 -39.18 -2.52
C THR A 20 20.56 -40.05 -2.61
N GLY A 21 20.42 -41.38 -2.45
CA GLY A 21 21.52 -42.34 -2.51
C GLY A 21 21.80 -42.95 -3.88
N ASN A 22 20.85 -42.88 -4.82
CA ASN A 22 21.04 -43.28 -6.21
C ASN A 22 19.78 -42.83 -6.98
N LEU A 23 19.96 -42.28 -8.18
CA LEU A 23 18.94 -41.77 -9.12
C LEU A 23 18.21 -40.48 -8.69
N THR A 24 18.49 -39.38 -9.40
CA THR A 24 17.71 -38.14 -9.39
C THR A 24 16.33 -38.36 -10.04
N VAL A 25 15.43 -39.05 -9.35
CA VAL A 25 14.00 -39.02 -9.67
C VAL A 25 13.44 -37.75 -9.04
N VAL A 26 13.30 -36.70 -9.85
CA VAL A 26 12.55 -35.49 -9.47
C VAL A 26 11.08 -35.92 -9.34
N MET A 27 10.67 -36.30 -8.13
CA MET A 27 9.27 -36.58 -7.82
C MET A 27 8.45 -35.33 -8.16
N PRO A 28 7.31 -35.47 -8.86
CA PRO A 28 6.47 -34.32 -9.20
C PRO A 28 6.06 -33.61 -7.91
N LYS A 29 6.27 -32.28 -7.86
CA LYS A 29 5.80 -31.44 -6.74
C LYS A 29 4.34 -31.80 -6.43
N ASN A 30 4.04 -32.02 -5.15
CA ASN A 30 2.69 -32.36 -4.72
C ASN A 30 1.70 -31.31 -5.28
N TYR A 31 0.53 -31.74 -5.75
CA TYR A 31 -0.40 -30.88 -6.51
C TYR A 31 -0.72 -29.58 -5.78
N LEU A 32 -0.91 -29.67 -4.45
CA LEU A 32 -1.16 -28.54 -3.55
C LEU A 32 0.02 -27.56 -3.48
N GLU A 33 1.26 -28.06 -3.45
CA GLU A 33 2.47 -27.23 -3.40
C GLU A 33 2.67 -26.46 -4.72
N SER A 34 2.49 -27.14 -5.85
CA SER A 34 2.65 -26.56 -7.19
C SER A 34 1.62 -25.45 -7.47
N LYS A 35 0.39 -25.63 -6.98
CA LYS A 35 -0.70 -24.66 -7.18
C LYS A 35 -0.82 -23.61 -6.07
N PHE A 36 -0.08 -23.75 -4.95
CA PHE A 36 -0.22 -22.90 -3.77
C PHE A 36 -0.12 -21.40 -4.08
N ASN A 37 0.92 -21.00 -4.83
CA ASN A 37 1.12 -19.58 -5.17
C ASN A 37 -0.03 -19.03 -6.03
N ASN A 38 -0.55 -19.84 -6.96
CA ASN A 38 -1.67 -19.42 -7.81
C ASN A 38 -2.95 -19.23 -6.99
N PHE A 39 -3.25 -20.17 -6.09
CA PHE A 39 -4.40 -20.06 -5.18
C PHE A 39 -4.23 -18.90 -4.20
N MET A 40 -3.05 -18.73 -3.60
CA MET A 40 -2.75 -17.59 -2.73
C MET A 40 -3.00 -16.26 -3.46
N THR A 41 -2.53 -16.12 -4.71
CA THR A 41 -2.77 -14.91 -5.51
C THR A 41 -4.26 -14.69 -5.79
N LEU A 42 -5.00 -15.73 -6.17
CA LEU A 42 -6.46 -15.62 -6.39
C LEU A 42 -7.20 -15.25 -5.10
N CYS A 43 -6.91 -15.94 -4.00
CA CYS A 43 -7.48 -15.69 -2.67
C CYS A 43 -7.09 -14.32 -2.11
N ALA A 44 -6.01 -13.70 -2.58
CA ALA A 44 -5.64 -12.34 -2.20
C ALA A 44 -6.34 -11.30 -3.09
N MET A 45 -6.23 -11.43 -4.41
CA MET A 45 -6.64 -10.40 -5.35
C MET A 45 -8.16 -10.31 -5.51
N VAL A 46 -8.88 -11.44 -5.51
CA VAL A 46 -10.34 -11.44 -5.69
C VAL A 46 -11.06 -10.75 -4.53
N PRO A 47 -10.80 -11.08 -3.25
CA PRO A 47 -11.43 -10.39 -2.13
C PRO A 47 -10.97 -8.94 -2.03
N LEU A 48 -9.69 -8.65 -2.30
CA LEU A 48 -9.17 -7.28 -2.34
C LEU A 48 -9.97 -6.41 -3.32
N LEU A 49 -10.24 -6.91 -4.52
CA LEU A 49 -11.01 -6.20 -5.54
C LEU A 49 -12.48 -6.02 -5.15
N ILE A 50 -13.13 -7.09 -4.69
CA ILE A 50 -14.55 -7.06 -4.29
C ILE A 50 -14.75 -6.08 -3.13
N PHE A 51 -13.96 -6.19 -2.07
CA PHE A 51 -14.14 -5.36 -0.88
C PHE A 51 -13.65 -3.92 -1.07
N SER A 52 -12.68 -3.65 -1.96
CA SER A 52 -12.33 -2.27 -2.31
C SER A 52 -13.45 -1.59 -3.12
N CYS A 53 -14.09 -2.33 -4.03
CA CYS A 53 -15.27 -1.85 -4.76
C CYS A 53 -16.45 -1.60 -3.79
N LEU A 54 -16.77 -2.58 -2.94
CA LEU A 54 -17.83 -2.45 -1.93
C LEU A 54 -17.56 -1.30 -0.96
N ASN A 55 -16.32 -1.09 -0.53
CA ASN A 55 -15.97 0.00 0.36
C ASN A 55 -16.21 1.38 -0.27
N SER A 56 -16.10 1.51 -1.60
CA SER A 56 -16.45 2.75 -2.33
C SER A 56 -17.95 3.07 -2.30
N VAL A 57 -18.80 2.15 -1.86
CA VAL A 57 -20.25 2.35 -1.66
C VAL A 57 -20.62 2.33 -0.17
N LEU A 58 -19.97 1.47 0.61
CA LEU A 58 -20.21 1.28 2.03
C LEU A 58 -19.70 2.44 2.89
N HIS A 59 -18.79 3.27 2.37
CA HIS A 59 -18.21 4.39 3.12
C HIS A 59 -19.24 5.42 3.58
N GLN A 60 -20.32 5.62 2.80
CA GLN A 60 -21.42 6.51 3.16
C GLN A 60 -22.30 5.96 4.30
N ARG A 61 -22.29 4.64 4.52
CA ARG A 61 -23.17 3.96 5.48
C ARG A 61 -22.49 3.70 6.82
N VAL A 62 -21.17 3.50 6.82
CA VAL A 62 -20.42 3.10 8.02
C VAL A 62 -19.42 4.19 8.42
N PRO A 63 -19.49 4.71 9.66
CA PRO A 63 -18.55 5.72 10.14
C PRO A 63 -17.09 5.30 9.95
N GLN A 64 -16.26 6.24 9.49
CA GLN A 64 -14.86 5.97 9.14
C GLN A 64 -14.04 5.42 10.31
N LYS A 65 -14.31 5.90 11.53
CA LYS A 65 -13.67 5.40 12.77
C LYS A 65 -13.94 3.91 12.98
N VAL A 66 -15.18 3.46 12.75
CA VAL A 66 -15.58 2.05 12.89
C VAL A 66 -14.92 1.21 11.80
N ARG A 67 -14.89 1.70 10.56
CA ARG A 67 -14.23 1.00 9.43
C ARG A 67 -12.73 0.76 9.69
N ILE A 68 -12.00 1.80 10.10
CA ILE A 68 -10.55 1.72 10.32
C ILE A 68 -10.22 0.86 11.56
N MET A 69 -10.83 1.17 12.72
CA MET A 69 -10.54 0.41 13.95
C MET A 69 -11.02 -1.03 13.87
N GLY A 70 -12.20 -1.27 13.31
CA GLY A 70 -12.75 -2.62 13.12
C GLY A 70 -11.87 -3.47 12.21
N SER A 71 -11.42 -2.91 11.08
CA SER A 71 -10.52 -3.62 10.17
C SER A 71 -9.17 -3.93 10.83
N LEU A 72 -8.56 -2.98 11.54
CA LEU A 72 -7.30 -3.22 12.27
C LEU A 72 -7.44 -4.30 13.34
N ALA A 73 -8.53 -4.30 14.11
CA ALA A 73 -8.78 -5.30 15.15
C ALA A 73 -8.97 -6.71 14.57
N ILE A 74 -9.73 -6.83 13.47
CA ILE A 74 -9.95 -8.12 12.80
C ILE A 74 -8.65 -8.63 12.15
N ILE A 75 -7.88 -7.75 11.50
CA ILE A 75 -6.57 -8.12 10.93
C ILE A 75 -5.63 -8.59 12.05
N LEU A 76 -5.57 -7.90 13.20
CA LEU A 76 -4.76 -8.33 14.35
C LEU A 76 -5.15 -9.75 14.80
N LEU A 77 -6.44 -10.02 14.95
CA LEU A 77 -6.94 -11.35 15.32
C LEU A 77 -6.53 -12.41 14.29
N LEU A 78 -6.66 -12.12 12.99
CA LEU A 78 -6.30 -13.05 11.92
C LEU A 78 -4.79 -13.33 11.88
N PHE A 79 -3.95 -12.33 12.16
CA PHE A 79 -2.50 -12.51 12.28
C PHE A 79 -2.13 -13.35 13.51
N LEU A 80 -2.81 -13.17 14.64
CA LEU A 80 -2.65 -14.03 15.83
C LEU A 80 -3.08 -15.48 15.56
N VAL A 81 -4.24 -15.67 14.93
CA VAL A 81 -4.72 -17.01 14.51
C VAL A 81 -3.71 -17.66 13.57
N THR A 82 -3.15 -16.92 12.63
CA THR A 82 -2.14 -17.44 11.70
C THR A 82 -0.83 -17.78 12.42
N ALA A 83 -0.40 -16.98 13.41
CA ALA A 83 0.76 -17.30 14.25
C ALA A 83 0.57 -18.60 15.04
N VAL A 84 -0.62 -18.84 15.58
CA VAL A 84 -0.98 -20.10 16.25
C VAL A 84 -1.01 -21.25 15.24
N LEU A 85 -1.58 -21.05 14.06
CA LEU A 85 -1.63 -22.05 12.97
C LEU A 85 -0.23 -22.54 12.55
N VAL A 86 0.78 -21.67 12.62
CA VAL A 86 2.19 -22.02 12.36
C VAL A 86 2.77 -22.99 13.40
N LYS A 87 2.26 -23.01 14.63
CA LYS A 87 2.73 -23.90 15.70
C LYS A 87 1.93 -25.21 15.78
N ILE A 88 0.68 -25.24 15.33
CA ILE A 88 -0.16 -26.44 15.37
C ILE A 88 0.18 -27.41 14.22
N SER A 89 0.34 -28.68 14.56
CA SER A 89 0.49 -29.79 13.61
C SER A 89 -0.86 -30.33 13.16
N ILE A 90 -1.37 -29.81 12.04
CA ILE A 90 -2.59 -30.28 11.37
C ILE A 90 -2.29 -30.93 10.01
N LEU A 91 -3.27 -31.65 9.47
CA LEU A 91 -3.17 -32.31 8.17
C LEU A 91 -2.94 -31.29 7.02
N PRO A 92 -2.12 -31.59 6.00
CA PRO A 92 -1.77 -30.65 4.93
C PRO A 92 -2.96 -29.99 4.22
N LEU A 93 -4.02 -30.75 3.92
CA LEU A 93 -5.22 -30.21 3.27
C LEU A 93 -5.95 -29.21 4.17
N SER A 94 -6.12 -29.55 5.45
CA SER A 94 -6.77 -28.65 6.42
C SER A 94 -5.94 -27.39 6.64
N PHE A 95 -4.60 -27.49 6.69
CA PHE A 95 -3.70 -26.35 6.75
C PHE A 95 -3.83 -25.44 5.53
N PHE A 96 -3.88 -26.02 4.34
CA PHE A 96 -4.08 -25.30 3.10
C PHE A 96 -5.38 -24.51 3.10
N VAL A 97 -6.51 -25.16 3.38
CA VAL A 97 -7.84 -24.53 3.37
C VAL A 97 -7.93 -23.42 4.41
N LEU A 98 -7.49 -23.67 5.65
CA LEU A 98 -7.49 -22.66 6.71
C LEU A 98 -6.61 -21.46 6.36
N THR A 99 -5.44 -21.69 5.77
CA THR A 99 -4.54 -20.61 5.31
C THR A 99 -5.19 -19.80 4.19
N MET A 100 -5.86 -20.43 3.23
CA MET A 100 -6.56 -19.69 2.17
C MET A 100 -7.72 -18.85 2.72
N ILE A 101 -8.47 -19.38 3.69
CA ILE A 101 -9.54 -18.63 4.37
C ILE A 101 -8.96 -17.41 5.11
N THR A 102 -7.86 -17.56 5.84
CA THR A 102 -7.25 -16.41 6.53
C THR A 102 -6.73 -15.37 5.54
N ILE A 103 -6.13 -15.79 4.42
CA ILE A 103 -5.69 -14.88 3.34
C ILE A 103 -6.88 -14.10 2.77
N VAL A 104 -8.00 -14.77 2.48
CA VAL A 104 -9.23 -14.12 1.99
C VAL A 104 -9.69 -13.06 2.99
N CYS A 105 -9.81 -13.42 4.26
CA CYS A 105 -10.26 -12.49 5.29
C CYS A 105 -9.30 -11.29 5.47
N ILE A 106 -7.98 -11.54 5.48
CA ILE A 106 -6.97 -10.48 5.60
C ILE A 106 -7.09 -9.49 4.43
N ASN A 107 -7.25 -9.98 3.20
CA ASN A 107 -7.36 -9.10 2.03
C ASN A 107 -8.70 -8.35 1.99
N SER A 108 -9.80 -8.95 2.45
CA SER A 108 -11.09 -8.27 2.57
C SER A 108 -11.04 -7.07 3.52
N PHE A 109 -10.58 -7.28 4.76
CA PHE A 109 -10.46 -6.20 5.74
C PHE A 109 -9.29 -5.25 5.42
N GLY A 110 -8.25 -5.75 4.76
CA GLY A 110 -7.17 -4.94 4.21
C GLY A 110 -7.68 -3.95 3.16
N ALA A 111 -8.59 -4.39 2.28
CA ALA A 111 -9.23 -3.52 1.28
C ALA A 111 -10.06 -2.40 1.92
N ILE A 112 -10.86 -2.73 2.95
CA ILE A 112 -11.66 -1.76 3.70
C ILE A 112 -10.72 -0.76 4.39
N LEU A 113 -9.70 -1.24 5.11
CA LEU A 113 -8.72 -0.39 5.79
C LEU A 113 -8.01 0.55 4.81
N GLN A 114 -7.50 0.01 3.70
CA GLN A 114 -6.79 0.77 2.68
C GLN A 114 -7.68 1.85 2.06
N GLY A 115 -8.89 1.48 1.63
CA GLY A 115 -9.84 2.43 1.04
C GLY A 115 -10.28 3.51 2.02
N SER A 116 -10.53 3.17 3.30
CA SER A 116 -10.85 4.16 4.34
C SER A 116 -9.69 5.10 4.67
N LEU A 117 -8.45 4.61 4.66
CA LEU A 117 -7.26 5.45 4.89
C LEU A 117 -7.03 6.43 3.75
N PHE A 118 -7.18 6.00 2.49
CA PHE A 118 -7.08 6.90 1.34
C PHE A 118 -8.25 7.87 1.25
N GLY A 119 -9.47 7.46 1.66
CA GLY A 119 -10.60 8.37 1.81
C GLY A 119 -10.32 9.46 2.85
N LEU A 120 -9.84 9.09 4.03
CA LEU A 120 -9.44 10.05 5.08
C LEU A 120 -8.36 11.02 4.59
N ALA A 121 -7.32 10.49 3.94
CA ALA A 121 -6.22 11.31 3.42
C ALA A 121 -6.69 12.26 2.30
N GLY A 122 -7.74 11.89 1.57
CA GLY A 122 -8.37 12.74 0.57
C GLY A 122 -8.93 14.04 1.16
N LEU A 123 -9.40 14.02 2.41
CA LEU A 123 -9.89 15.21 3.12
C LEU A 123 -8.75 16.14 3.55
N LEU A 124 -7.59 15.59 3.89
CA LEU A 124 -6.43 16.33 4.38
C LEU A 124 -5.58 16.91 3.24
N PRO A 125 -4.75 17.95 3.46
CA PRO A 125 -3.83 18.45 2.44
C PRO A 125 -2.98 17.34 1.79
N ALA A 126 -2.57 17.50 0.53
CA ALA A 126 -1.85 16.47 -0.22
C ALA A 126 -0.50 16.03 0.42
N SER A 127 -0.03 16.71 1.46
CA SER A 127 1.13 16.27 2.25
C SER A 127 0.83 15.09 3.18
N TYR A 128 -0.45 14.78 3.45
CA TYR A 128 -0.85 13.70 4.37
C TYR A 128 -1.07 12.35 3.67
N THR A 129 -1.33 12.35 2.37
CA THR A 129 -1.37 11.12 1.57
C THR A 129 0.03 10.55 1.33
N THR A 130 1.05 11.42 1.23
CA THR A 130 2.45 11.01 0.99
C THR A 130 3.00 10.09 2.10
N PRO A 131 2.81 10.37 3.41
CA PRO A 131 3.16 9.44 4.49
C PRO A 131 2.51 8.06 4.39
N ILE A 132 1.26 7.96 3.92
CA ILE A 132 0.59 6.65 3.75
C ILE A 132 1.31 5.82 2.68
N MET A 133 1.60 6.43 1.53
CA MET A 133 2.33 5.79 0.44
C MET A 133 3.76 5.45 0.83
N SER A 134 4.45 6.36 1.52
CA SER A 134 5.79 6.12 2.06
C SER A 134 5.79 4.96 3.07
N GLY A 135 4.77 4.86 3.92
CA GLY A 135 4.60 3.76 4.88
C GLY A 135 4.44 2.40 4.19
N GLN A 136 3.71 2.33 3.07
CA GLN A 136 3.63 1.12 2.24
C GLN A 136 4.99 0.72 1.65
N GLY A 137 5.76 1.70 1.17
CA GLY A 137 7.13 1.47 0.69
C GLY A 137 8.08 0.98 1.79
N LEU A 138 7.99 1.57 2.99
CA LEU A 138 8.75 1.13 4.16
C LEU A 138 8.38 -0.30 4.58
N ALA A 139 7.09 -0.65 4.56
CA ALA A 139 6.63 -2.01 4.85
C ALA A 139 7.23 -3.05 3.88
N GLY A 140 7.30 -2.73 2.58
CA GLY A 140 7.95 -3.58 1.58
C GLY A 140 9.45 -3.73 1.81
N THR A 141 10.13 -2.64 2.17
CA THR A 141 11.57 -2.66 2.50
C THR A 141 11.83 -3.50 3.76
N PHE A 142 11.01 -3.35 4.79
CA PHE A 142 11.08 -4.15 6.01
C PHE A 142 10.85 -5.64 5.72
N ALA A 143 9.87 -5.98 4.87
CA ALA A 143 9.62 -7.37 4.47
C ALA A 143 10.82 -7.99 3.73
N ALA A 144 11.45 -7.25 2.82
CA ALA A 144 12.65 -7.71 2.12
C ALA A 144 13.83 -7.92 3.08
N PHE A 145 14.06 -6.97 3.99
CA PHE A 145 15.09 -7.09 5.02
C PHE A 145 14.85 -8.29 5.95
N ALA A 146 13.61 -8.46 6.43
CA ALA A 146 13.22 -9.59 7.27
C ALA A 146 13.39 -10.95 6.56
N MET A 147 13.17 -10.99 5.24
CA MET A 147 13.42 -12.19 4.43
C MET A 147 14.91 -12.52 4.35
N ILE A 148 15.77 -11.53 4.10
CA ILE A 148 17.24 -11.72 4.07
C ILE A 148 17.74 -12.20 5.44
N CYS A 149 17.31 -11.55 6.53
CA CYS A 149 17.70 -11.91 7.89
C CYS A 149 17.29 -13.33 8.29
N ALA A 150 16.13 -13.82 7.83
CA ALA A 150 15.72 -15.20 8.12
C ALA A 150 16.54 -16.24 7.37
N ILE A 151 16.94 -15.93 6.12
CA ILE A 151 17.83 -16.81 5.35
C ILE A 151 19.23 -16.79 5.98
N ALA A 152 19.75 -15.61 6.32
CA ALA A 152 21.07 -15.43 6.91
C ALA A 152 21.20 -16.04 8.32
N SER A 153 20.13 -15.98 9.13
CA SER A 153 20.11 -16.58 10.47
C SER A 153 20.15 -18.11 10.47
N GLY A 154 19.85 -18.77 9.35
CA GLY A 154 19.73 -20.23 9.28
C GLY A 154 18.65 -20.84 10.19
N SER A 155 17.71 -20.02 10.68
CA SER A 155 16.65 -20.45 11.60
C SER A 155 15.65 -21.35 10.89
N ALA A 156 15.01 -22.24 11.65
CA ALA A 156 13.96 -23.10 11.13
C ALA A 156 12.85 -22.25 10.48
N LEU A 157 12.36 -22.64 9.30
CA LEU A 157 11.33 -21.91 8.54
C LEU A 157 10.09 -21.59 9.39
N GLN A 158 9.76 -22.47 10.33
CA GLN A 158 8.64 -22.32 11.25
C GLN A 158 8.84 -21.17 12.24
N ASP A 159 10.03 -21.05 12.85
CA ASP A 159 10.33 -20.02 13.82
C ASP A 159 10.47 -18.66 13.15
N SER A 160 11.06 -18.62 11.96
CA SER A 160 11.08 -17.42 11.12
C SER A 160 9.66 -16.95 10.76
N ALA A 161 8.80 -17.86 10.31
CA ALA A 161 7.41 -17.53 9.98
C ALA A 161 6.63 -17.04 11.20
N PHE A 162 6.78 -17.71 12.34
CA PHE A 162 6.18 -17.27 13.60
C PHE A 162 6.64 -15.86 13.99
N GLY A 163 7.94 -15.57 13.91
CA GLY A 163 8.50 -14.25 14.15
C GLY A 163 7.86 -13.17 13.28
N TYR A 164 7.67 -13.43 11.98
CA TYR A 164 7.02 -12.48 11.07
C TYR A 164 5.59 -12.12 11.48
N PHE A 165 4.77 -13.11 11.88
CA PHE A 165 3.40 -12.85 12.32
C PHE A 165 3.35 -12.08 13.63
N ILE A 166 4.24 -12.38 14.60
CA ILE A 166 4.32 -11.65 15.86
C ILE A 166 4.76 -10.20 15.65
N THR A 167 5.77 -9.97 14.78
CA THR A 167 6.18 -8.61 14.42
C THR A 167 5.03 -7.84 13.76
N ALA A 168 4.26 -8.46 12.87
CA ALA A 168 3.09 -7.83 12.27
C ALA A 168 2.03 -7.46 13.34
N CYS A 169 1.77 -8.34 14.31
CA CYS A 169 0.88 -8.02 15.44
C CYS A 169 1.35 -6.79 16.23
N ALA A 170 2.64 -6.70 16.53
CA ALA A 170 3.22 -5.54 17.22
C ALA A 170 3.04 -4.24 16.42
N VAL A 171 3.30 -4.27 15.11
CA VAL A 171 3.10 -3.12 14.21
C VAL A 171 1.62 -2.72 14.17
N ILE A 172 0.68 -3.67 14.11
CA ILE A 172 -0.75 -3.37 14.12
C ILE A 172 -1.19 -2.75 15.46
N LEU A 173 -0.68 -3.23 16.59
CA LEU A 173 -0.96 -2.64 17.90
C LEU A 173 -0.48 -1.18 17.99
N ILE A 174 0.73 -0.90 17.47
CA ILE A 174 1.25 0.46 17.37
C ILE A 174 0.35 1.32 16.46
N ALA A 175 -0.13 0.77 15.34
CA ALA A 175 -1.05 1.47 14.44
C ALA A 175 -2.40 1.78 15.11
N ILE A 176 -2.97 0.84 15.87
CA ILE A 176 -4.19 1.05 16.66
C ILE A 176 -3.98 2.16 17.70
N GLY A 177 -2.89 2.10 18.47
CA GLY A 177 -2.56 3.13 19.46
C GLY A 177 -2.40 4.51 18.83
N SER A 178 -1.71 4.58 17.68
CA SER A 178 -1.52 5.81 16.90
C SER A 178 -2.86 6.38 16.40
N TYR A 179 -3.77 5.53 15.92
CA TYR A 179 -5.09 5.96 15.46
C TYR A 179 -6.00 6.45 16.59
N ILE A 180 -5.92 5.85 17.79
CA ILE A 180 -6.65 6.31 18.98
C ILE A 180 -6.13 7.67 19.48
N ALA A 181 -4.84 7.95 19.31
CA ALA A 181 -4.23 9.23 19.66
C ALA A 181 -4.60 10.35 18.67
N LEU A 182 -4.85 10.02 17.40
CA LEU A 182 -5.15 10.97 16.32
C LEU A 182 -6.26 12.00 16.65
N PRO A 183 -7.44 11.63 17.18
CA PRO A 183 -8.50 12.60 17.52
C PRO A 183 -8.19 13.48 18.73
N LYS A 184 -7.12 13.22 19.50
CA LYS A 184 -6.70 14.07 20.62
C LYS A 184 -5.84 15.26 20.18
N MET A 185 -5.44 15.30 18.90
CA MET A 185 -4.64 16.38 18.35
C MET A 185 -5.55 17.51 17.85
N GLU A 186 -5.39 18.72 18.37
CA GLU A 186 -6.19 19.91 18.00
C GLU A 186 -6.15 20.19 16.50
N PHE A 187 -5.02 19.90 15.86
CA PHE A 187 -4.83 20.05 14.41
C PHE A 187 -5.75 19.15 13.56
N PHE A 188 -5.99 17.90 13.99
CA PHE A 188 -6.88 16.98 13.27
C PHE A 188 -8.34 17.44 13.35
N LEU A 189 -8.74 17.92 14.54
CA LEU A 189 -10.08 18.47 14.77
C LEU A 189 -10.33 19.75 13.96
N PHE A 190 -9.32 20.60 13.77
CA PHE A 190 -9.45 21.80 12.93
C PHE A 190 -9.85 21.48 11.49
N TYR A 191 -9.21 20.50 10.85
CA TYR A 191 -9.56 20.11 9.46
C TYR A 191 -10.89 19.36 9.39
N LEU A 192 -11.24 18.55 10.39
CA LEU A 192 -12.52 17.82 10.41
C LEU A 192 -13.73 18.76 10.67
N ASN A 193 -13.59 19.75 11.55
CA ASN A 193 -14.67 20.71 11.86
C ASN A 193 -14.85 21.80 10.80
N LYS A 194 -13.81 22.12 10.01
CA LYS A 194 -13.91 23.12 8.94
C LYS A 194 -14.94 22.73 7.87
N ASP A 195 -15.18 21.44 7.66
CA ASP A 195 -16.21 20.93 6.75
C ASP A 195 -17.61 20.78 7.40
N SER A 196 -17.72 20.92 8.74
CA SER A 196 -18.98 20.75 9.50
C SER A 196 -19.75 22.07 9.69
N SER A 197 -19.19 23.21 9.31
CA SER A 197 -19.95 24.46 9.23
C SER A 197 -20.70 24.49 7.89
N PRO A 198 -22.05 24.51 7.88
CA PRO A 198 -22.78 24.79 6.66
C PRO A 198 -22.38 26.18 6.20
N SER A 199 -22.09 26.30 4.91
CA SER A 199 -21.96 27.57 4.20
C SER A 199 -23.13 28.48 4.57
N THR A 200 -22.91 29.37 5.53
CA THR A 200 -23.75 30.56 5.71
C THR A 200 -23.14 31.61 4.80
N SER A 201 -23.81 31.79 3.66
CA SER A 201 -23.72 32.92 2.76
C SER A 201 -23.41 34.24 3.45
N SER A 202 -22.43 35.01 2.96
CA SER A 202 -22.58 36.44 2.58
C SER A 202 -21.24 37.14 2.25
N ASN A 203 -21.23 37.80 1.08
CA ASN A 203 -20.46 39.00 0.73
C ASN A 203 -18.94 39.02 0.86
N ASP A 204 -18.24 38.39 -0.10
CA ASP A 204 -16.83 38.70 -0.42
C ASP A 204 -16.67 40.00 -1.25
N GLY A 205 -17.73 40.82 -1.34
CA GLY A 205 -17.77 42.09 -2.07
C GLY A 205 -17.79 43.35 -1.19
N GLU A 206 -18.14 43.25 0.09
CA GLU A 206 -18.32 44.44 0.95
C GLU A 206 -17.09 44.78 1.78
N THR A 207 -16.24 43.80 2.14
CA THR A 207 -15.04 44.07 2.95
C THR A 207 -13.98 44.88 2.20
N LYS A 208 -13.92 44.80 0.86
CA LYS A 208 -13.01 45.64 0.06
C LYS A 208 -13.49 47.08 -0.11
N LEU A 209 -14.80 47.33 -0.06
CA LEU A 209 -15.36 48.67 -0.25
C LEU A 209 -15.33 49.49 1.05
N ASP A 210 -15.51 48.85 2.21
CA ASP A 210 -15.39 49.50 3.52
C ASP A 210 -13.94 49.79 3.91
N LEU A 211 -12.98 48.96 3.49
CA LEU A 211 -11.56 49.20 3.74
C LEU A 211 -11.00 50.36 2.90
N LEU A 212 -11.57 50.64 1.72
CA LEU A 212 -11.22 51.82 0.92
C LEU A 212 -11.84 53.11 1.48
N LYS A 213 -13.04 53.03 2.07
CA LYS A 213 -13.70 54.19 2.71
C LYS A 213 -13.08 54.57 4.06
N LYS A 214 -12.52 53.60 4.80
CA LYS A 214 -11.86 53.81 6.09
C LYS A 214 -10.47 54.45 5.95
N ALA A 215 -9.80 54.26 4.81
CA ALA A 215 -8.45 54.76 4.56
C ALA A 215 -8.39 56.25 4.19
N GLU A 216 -9.49 56.86 3.74
CA GLU A 216 -9.52 58.30 3.39
C GLU A 216 -9.79 59.23 4.58
N HIS A 217 -10.18 58.71 5.76
CA HIS A 217 -10.71 59.57 6.83
C HIS A 217 -9.87 59.74 8.10
N THR A 218 -8.64 59.24 8.14
CA THR A 218 -7.76 59.45 9.31
C THR A 218 -6.35 59.85 8.91
N ASN A 219 -6.23 61.08 8.40
CA ASN A 219 -4.99 61.84 8.51
C ASN A 219 -4.83 62.31 9.96
N GLY A 220 -3.72 61.96 10.60
CA GLY A 220 -3.28 62.61 11.84
C GLY A 220 -2.73 61.68 12.91
N ALA A 221 -1.40 61.72 13.04
CA ALA A 221 -0.60 61.59 14.26
C ALA A 221 -0.72 60.34 15.15
N ASP A 222 0.48 59.82 15.46
CA ASP A 222 0.86 58.92 16.55
C ASP A 222 0.33 57.49 16.54
N ASN A 223 1.22 56.55 16.14
CA ASN A 223 1.22 55.23 16.76
C ASN A 223 2.63 54.68 16.97
N LYS A 224 2.97 54.61 18.27
CA LYS A 224 4.00 53.79 18.89
C LYS A 224 3.73 52.30 18.60
N ALA A 225 4.83 51.55 18.46
CA ALA A 225 4.91 50.09 18.54
C ALA A 225 4.21 49.30 17.42
N VAL A 226 4.77 49.34 16.21
CA VAL A 226 4.78 48.15 15.35
C VAL A 226 5.93 47.27 15.85
N ILE A 227 5.62 46.33 16.75
CA ILE A 227 6.46 45.16 16.95
C ILE A 227 6.39 44.40 15.63
N SER A 228 7.44 44.58 14.83
CA SER A 228 7.80 43.73 13.72
C SER A 228 7.88 42.29 14.22
N LEU A 229 6.82 41.52 13.95
CA LEU A 229 6.93 40.07 13.89
C LEU A 229 7.81 39.76 12.67
N PRO A 230 8.95 39.06 12.84
CA PRO A 230 9.78 38.69 11.72
C PRO A 230 8.98 37.81 10.76
N ASP A 231 9.05 38.13 9.48
CA ASP A 231 8.60 37.31 8.37
C ASP A 231 9.53 36.08 8.18
N ASP A 232 9.89 35.43 9.30
CA ASP A 232 10.70 34.21 9.38
C ASP A 232 9.77 33.00 9.58
N LEU A 233 8.74 32.87 8.75
CA LEU A 233 8.25 31.54 8.44
C LEU A 233 9.21 30.95 7.42
N HIS A 234 10.30 30.39 7.95
CA HIS A 234 11.27 29.54 7.25
C HIS A 234 10.64 28.95 5.98
N PRO A 235 11.11 29.29 4.76
CA PRO A 235 10.77 28.51 3.60
C PRO A 235 11.44 27.17 3.83
N GLN A 236 10.76 26.26 4.53
CA GLN A 236 11.04 24.84 4.44
C GLN A 236 10.75 24.55 2.98
N VAL A 237 11.77 24.74 2.12
CA VAL A 237 11.82 24.22 0.76
C VAL A 237 11.70 22.73 0.95
N SER A 238 10.45 22.29 1.10
CA SER A 238 10.17 20.94 1.51
C SER A 238 10.68 20.09 0.37
N VAL A 239 11.56 19.14 0.66
CA VAL A 239 11.97 18.11 -0.30
C VAL A 239 10.73 17.52 -0.98
N VAL A 240 9.59 17.48 -0.27
CA VAL A 240 8.25 17.11 -0.76
C VAL A 240 7.72 18.02 -1.88
N ALA A 241 8.00 19.32 -1.88
CA ALA A 241 7.60 20.26 -2.94
C ALA A 241 8.45 20.10 -4.22
N ILE A 242 9.75 19.83 -4.08
CA ILE A 242 10.63 19.50 -5.21
C ILE A 242 10.27 18.10 -5.76
N LEU A 243 9.93 17.16 -4.88
CA LEU A 243 9.48 15.81 -5.20
C LEU A 243 8.06 15.79 -5.79
N LYS A 244 7.32 16.91 -5.85
CA LYS A 244 5.98 16.98 -6.46
C LYS A 244 5.96 17.48 -7.91
N LYS A 245 7.11 17.49 -8.61
CA LYS A 245 7.21 17.78 -10.05
C LYS A 245 7.23 16.49 -10.89
N PRO A 246 6.28 16.22 -11.79
CA PRO A 246 5.39 17.19 -12.44
C PRO A 246 4.13 17.54 -11.63
N GLY A 247 3.67 18.78 -11.78
CA GLY A 247 2.46 19.28 -11.13
C GLY A 247 1.18 18.55 -11.57
N SER A 248 0.13 18.66 -10.76
CA SER A 248 -1.15 17.95 -10.91
C SER A 248 -1.80 18.04 -12.30
N ASP A 249 -1.59 19.14 -13.03
CA ASP A 249 -2.24 19.40 -14.32
C ASP A 249 -1.34 19.10 -15.53
N SER A 250 -0.13 18.59 -15.30
CA SER A 250 0.78 18.27 -16.37
C SER A 250 0.41 16.98 -17.07
N PHE A 251 0.33 17.02 -18.41
CA PHE A 251 0.21 15.83 -19.26
C PHE A 251 1.45 14.92 -19.17
N LEU A 252 2.54 15.37 -18.53
CA LEU A 252 3.75 14.57 -18.34
C LEU A 252 3.52 13.36 -17.43
N LEU A 253 2.64 13.47 -16.41
CA LEU A 253 2.38 12.37 -15.48
C LEU A 253 1.83 11.13 -16.19
N PRO A 254 0.73 11.20 -16.97
CA PRO A 254 0.23 10.02 -17.70
C PRO A 254 1.23 9.51 -18.75
N ILE A 255 1.98 10.39 -19.43
CA ILE A 255 3.06 9.97 -20.34
C ILE A 255 4.10 9.12 -19.61
N MET A 256 4.57 9.58 -18.44
CA MET A 256 5.54 8.84 -17.64
C MET A 256 5.00 7.49 -17.15
N VAL A 257 3.70 7.40 -16.84
CA VAL A 257 3.05 6.13 -16.48
C VAL A 257 3.04 5.17 -17.66
N VAL A 258 2.65 5.63 -18.85
CA VAL A 258 2.62 4.79 -20.07
C VAL A 258 4.03 4.38 -20.49
N ALA A 259 5.02 5.26 -20.36
CA ALA A 259 6.41 4.95 -20.67
C ALA A 259 6.94 3.75 -19.87
N ARG A 260 6.40 3.46 -18.67
CA ARG A 260 6.81 2.30 -17.86
C ARG A 260 6.49 0.95 -18.49
N VAL A 261 5.63 0.90 -19.52
CA VAL A 261 5.39 -0.33 -20.30
C VAL A 261 6.70 -0.83 -20.94
N VAL A 262 7.68 0.06 -21.19
CA VAL A 262 9.01 -0.31 -21.69
C VAL A 262 9.76 -1.29 -20.77
N PHE A 263 9.49 -1.29 -19.47
CA PHE A 263 10.13 -2.20 -18.54
C PHE A 263 9.71 -3.67 -18.75
N VAL A 264 8.53 -3.93 -19.33
CA VAL A 264 8.05 -5.28 -19.62
C VAL A 264 8.99 -6.03 -20.58
N PRO A 265 9.26 -5.56 -21.81
CA PRO A 265 10.21 -6.24 -22.70
C PRO A 265 11.63 -6.24 -22.13
N LEU A 266 12.06 -5.19 -21.42
CA LEU A 266 13.38 -5.16 -20.78
C LEU A 266 13.55 -6.31 -19.77
N PHE A 267 12.54 -6.58 -18.93
CA PHE A 267 12.58 -7.71 -18.00
C PHE A 267 12.48 -9.07 -18.69
N MET A 268 11.69 -9.21 -19.76
CA MET A 268 11.61 -10.47 -20.53
C MET A 268 12.94 -10.83 -21.22
N LEU A 269 13.75 -9.83 -21.57
CA LEU A 269 15.05 -10.00 -22.22
C LEU A 269 16.23 -10.14 -21.23
N CYS A 270 15.99 -10.01 -19.92
CA CYS A 270 16.96 -10.33 -18.87
C CYS A 270 17.16 -11.85 -18.74
N ASN A 271 18.23 -12.27 -18.06
CA ASN A 271 18.64 -13.67 -17.88
C ASN A 271 17.74 -14.49 -16.91
N VAL A 272 16.50 -14.74 -17.31
CA VAL A 272 15.58 -15.71 -16.66
C VAL A 272 15.79 -17.13 -17.22
N GLN A 273 15.90 -18.14 -16.36
CA GLN A 273 16.07 -19.56 -16.75
C GLN A 273 15.13 -20.48 -15.95
N PRO A 274 14.69 -21.62 -16.53
CA PRO A 274 14.81 -22.04 -17.94
C PRO A 274 13.86 -21.23 -18.84
N ARG A 275 14.18 -21.13 -20.14
CA ARG A 275 13.40 -20.39 -21.15
C ARG A 275 13.26 -21.21 -22.42
N GLU A 276 12.19 -21.00 -23.18
CA GLU A 276 11.95 -21.75 -24.42
C GLU A 276 11.90 -20.86 -25.67
N ASN A 277 11.37 -19.64 -25.59
CA ASN A 277 10.98 -18.88 -26.80
C ASN A 277 11.77 -17.58 -27.07
N LEU A 278 12.35 -16.92 -26.06
CA LEU A 278 12.96 -15.57 -26.20
C LEU A 278 14.48 -15.56 -26.00
N PRO A 279 15.26 -14.81 -26.81
CA PRO A 279 16.70 -14.66 -26.62
C PRO A 279 17.04 -13.84 -25.36
N VAL A 280 18.22 -14.11 -24.76
CA VAL A 280 18.78 -13.31 -23.67
C VAL A 280 19.61 -12.16 -24.27
N LEU A 281 19.13 -10.92 -24.14
CA LEU A 281 19.89 -9.74 -24.56
C LEU A 281 20.78 -9.22 -23.43
N PHE A 282 20.27 -9.28 -22.20
CA PHE A 282 20.97 -8.81 -21.01
C PHE A 282 21.39 -9.99 -20.14
N GLY A 283 22.58 -10.53 -20.42
CA GLY A 283 23.12 -11.70 -19.71
C GLY A 283 23.64 -11.40 -18.29
N HIS A 284 24.06 -10.16 -18.02
CA HIS A 284 24.67 -9.77 -16.75
C HIS A 284 23.62 -9.24 -15.75
N ASP A 285 23.64 -9.77 -14.53
CA ASP A 285 22.66 -9.46 -13.47
C ASP A 285 22.56 -7.96 -13.11
N ALA A 286 23.64 -7.19 -13.32
CA ALA A 286 23.63 -5.75 -13.12
C ALA A 286 22.52 -5.04 -13.93
N TRP A 287 22.22 -5.51 -15.15
CA TRP A 287 21.14 -4.93 -15.95
C TRP A 287 19.78 -5.13 -15.29
N TYR A 288 19.51 -6.33 -14.80
CA TYR A 288 18.29 -6.62 -14.07
C TYR A 288 18.18 -5.74 -12.82
N ILE A 289 19.26 -5.57 -12.06
CA ILE A 289 19.29 -4.70 -10.87
C ILE A 289 18.99 -3.24 -11.24
N VAL A 290 19.64 -2.71 -12.28
CA VAL A 290 19.41 -1.33 -12.73
C VAL A 290 17.96 -1.13 -13.18
N PHE A 291 17.41 -2.03 -13.98
CA PHE A 291 16.01 -1.96 -14.41
C PHE A 291 15.04 -2.07 -13.23
N MET A 292 15.32 -2.94 -12.25
CA MET A 292 14.51 -3.07 -11.04
C MET A 292 14.52 -1.79 -10.19
N ILE A 293 15.67 -1.13 -10.02
CA ILE A 293 15.77 0.14 -9.28
C ILE A 293 14.94 1.21 -9.97
N LEU A 294 15.11 1.39 -11.29
CA LEU A 294 14.37 2.39 -12.06
C LEU A 294 12.86 2.11 -12.07
N PHE A 295 12.47 0.84 -12.24
CA PHE A 295 11.09 0.42 -12.22
C PHE A 295 10.44 0.64 -10.85
N ALA A 296 11.12 0.29 -9.76
CA ALA A 296 10.61 0.43 -8.39
C ALA A 296 10.52 1.91 -7.97
N PHE A 297 11.55 2.69 -8.26
CA PHE A 297 11.56 4.13 -7.96
C PHE A 297 10.46 4.86 -8.74
N SER A 298 10.35 4.62 -10.04
CA SER A 298 9.27 5.20 -10.86
C SER A 298 7.87 4.74 -10.39
N ASN A 299 7.74 3.51 -9.88
CA ASN A 299 6.50 3.04 -9.28
C ASN A 299 6.09 3.84 -8.04
N GLY A 300 6.98 3.89 -7.05
CA GLY A 300 6.70 4.55 -5.78
C GLY A 300 6.42 6.04 -5.99
N TYR A 301 7.21 6.67 -6.86
CA TYR A 301 7.07 8.07 -7.19
C TYR A 301 5.74 8.39 -7.88
N LEU A 302 5.46 7.78 -9.04
CA LEU A 302 4.27 8.10 -9.83
C LEU A 302 2.98 7.67 -9.13
N ALA A 303 2.97 6.50 -8.47
CA ALA A 303 1.79 6.07 -7.72
C ALA A 303 1.48 7.04 -6.58
N SER A 304 2.50 7.55 -5.88
CA SER A 304 2.32 8.55 -4.83
C SER A 304 1.75 9.85 -5.37
N LEU A 305 2.25 10.34 -6.51
CA LEU A 305 1.70 11.54 -7.16
C LEU A 305 0.24 11.35 -7.55
N CYS A 306 -0.11 10.22 -8.19
CA CYS A 306 -1.50 9.90 -8.53
C CYS A 306 -2.39 9.97 -7.29
N MET A 307 -2.02 9.24 -6.22
CA MET A 307 -2.78 9.19 -4.96
C MET A 307 -2.89 10.54 -4.25
N CYS A 308 -1.87 11.40 -4.36
CA CYS A 308 -1.90 12.73 -3.74
C CYS A 308 -2.76 13.73 -4.54
N PHE A 309 -2.73 13.67 -5.87
CA PHE A 309 -3.41 14.66 -6.71
C PHE A 309 -4.89 14.34 -6.96
N GLY A 310 -5.26 13.05 -7.05
CA GLY A 310 -6.63 12.67 -7.43
C GLY A 310 -7.73 13.26 -6.55
N PRO A 311 -7.69 13.12 -5.20
CA PRO A 311 -8.72 13.68 -4.33
C PRO A 311 -8.75 15.22 -4.30
N LYS A 312 -7.72 15.87 -4.85
CA LYS A 312 -7.59 17.34 -4.91
C LYS A 312 -8.10 17.94 -6.21
N LYS A 313 -8.49 17.11 -7.18
CA LYS A 313 -9.16 17.54 -8.41
C LYS A 313 -10.68 17.64 -8.29
N VAL A 314 -11.24 17.24 -7.15
CA VAL A 314 -12.67 17.23 -6.89
C VAL A 314 -13.03 18.18 -5.75
N ALA A 315 -14.31 18.46 -5.59
CA ALA A 315 -14.79 19.25 -4.45
C ALA A 315 -14.51 18.52 -3.12
N PRO A 316 -14.31 19.24 -2.00
CA PRO A 316 -13.96 18.63 -0.70
C PRO A 316 -14.93 17.54 -0.24
N HIS A 317 -16.23 17.72 -0.48
CA HIS A 317 -17.26 16.74 -0.12
C HIS A 317 -17.18 15.42 -0.94
N GLU A 318 -16.52 15.43 -2.10
CA GLU A 318 -16.29 14.25 -2.95
C GLU A 318 -14.88 13.66 -2.77
N ALA A 319 -14.00 14.33 -2.01
CA ALA A 319 -12.60 13.95 -1.87
C ALA A 319 -12.43 12.61 -1.14
N GLU A 320 -13.24 12.32 -0.12
CA GLU A 320 -13.23 11.01 0.55
C GLU A 320 -13.59 9.89 -0.44
N THR A 321 -14.69 10.07 -1.20
CA THR A 321 -15.15 9.11 -2.20
C THR A 321 -14.09 8.89 -3.27
N THR A 322 -13.47 9.97 -3.76
CA THR A 322 -12.41 9.91 -4.77
C THR A 322 -11.19 9.15 -4.25
N GLY A 323 -10.77 9.38 -3.01
CA GLY A 323 -9.68 8.61 -2.38
C GLY A 323 -10.00 7.11 -2.29
N ALA A 324 -11.24 6.75 -1.94
CA ALA A 324 -11.68 5.35 -1.91
C ALA A 324 -11.71 4.71 -3.31
N ILE A 325 -12.22 5.41 -4.32
CA ILE A 325 -12.23 4.96 -5.72
C ILE A 325 -10.81 4.73 -6.24
N MET A 326 -9.88 5.63 -5.91
CA MET A 326 -8.49 5.47 -6.32
C MET A 326 -7.82 4.25 -5.67
N ALA A 327 -8.14 3.94 -4.41
CA ALA A 327 -7.70 2.70 -3.77
C ALA A 327 -8.26 1.45 -4.49
N PHE A 328 -9.50 1.50 -4.96
CA PHE A 328 -10.06 0.45 -5.83
C PHE A 328 -9.29 0.31 -7.15
N PHE A 329 -9.00 1.40 -7.86
CA PHE A 329 -8.22 1.33 -9.11
C PHE A 329 -6.79 0.83 -8.90
N LEU A 330 -6.18 1.14 -7.75
CA LEU A 330 -4.90 0.56 -7.37
C LEU A 330 -5.02 -0.97 -7.21
N SER A 331 -6.04 -1.45 -6.49
CA SER A 331 -6.34 -2.88 -6.33
C SER A 331 -6.64 -3.57 -7.66
N LEU A 332 -7.37 -2.92 -8.56
CA LEU A 332 -7.64 -3.40 -9.91
C LEU A 332 -6.33 -3.55 -10.70
N GLY A 333 -5.44 -2.56 -10.63
CA GLY A 333 -4.11 -2.64 -11.25
C GLY A 333 -3.28 -3.82 -10.73
N LEU A 334 -3.30 -4.08 -9.42
CA LEU A 334 -2.65 -5.24 -8.83
C LEU A 334 -3.23 -6.57 -9.33
N ALA A 335 -4.56 -6.68 -9.39
CA ALA A 335 -5.25 -7.87 -9.87
C ALA A 335 -4.97 -8.13 -11.35
N LEU A 336 -5.08 -7.10 -12.21
CA LEU A 336 -4.77 -7.21 -13.65
C LEU A 336 -3.30 -7.56 -13.87
N GLY A 337 -2.37 -6.93 -13.13
CA GLY A 337 -0.95 -7.24 -13.20
C GLY A 337 -0.65 -8.70 -12.81
N ALA A 338 -1.32 -9.23 -11.78
CA ALA A 338 -1.21 -10.63 -11.40
C ALA A 338 -1.72 -11.58 -12.51
N THR A 339 -2.86 -11.27 -13.13
CA THR A 339 -3.41 -12.06 -14.25
C THR A 339 -2.47 -12.05 -15.46
N VAL A 340 -1.98 -10.87 -15.87
CA VAL A 340 -1.08 -10.71 -17.01
C VAL A 340 0.28 -11.37 -16.76
N SER A 341 0.77 -11.37 -15.52
CA SER A 341 2.02 -12.05 -15.14
C SER A 341 1.99 -13.56 -15.45
N PHE A 342 0.84 -14.22 -15.29
CA PHE A 342 0.71 -15.63 -15.68
C PHE A 342 0.89 -15.84 -17.19
N LEU A 343 0.42 -14.91 -18.02
CA LEU A 343 0.61 -14.96 -19.47
C LEU A 343 2.09 -14.75 -19.83
N PHE A 344 2.75 -13.75 -19.24
CA PHE A 344 4.17 -13.51 -19.50
C PHE A 344 5.05 -14.67 -19.08
N ARG A 345 4.73 -15.32 -17.96
CA ARG A 345 5.44 -16.53 -17.52
C ARG A 345 5.28 -17.71 -18.49
N ALA A 346 4.18 -17.78 -19.23
CA ALA A 346 3.98 -18.80 -20.27
C ALA A 346 4.71 -18.46 -21.58
N LEU A 347 5.15 -17.21 -21.76
CA LEU A 347 5.84 -16.75 -22.97
C LEU A 347 7.36 -16.83 -22.88
N VAL A 348 7.94 -16.73 -21.67
CA VAL A 348 9.40 -16.78 -21.43
C VAL A 348 9.86 -18.22 -21.22
#